data_AF-A0A928BZ94-F1
#
_entry.id   AF-A0A928BZ94-F1
#
_cell.length_a   1.000
_cell.length_b   1.000
_cell.length_c   1.000
_cell.angle_alpha   90.00
_cell.angle_beta   90.00
_cell.angle_gamma   90.00
#
_symmetry.space_group_name_H-M   'P 1'
#
loop_
_entity.id
_entity.type
_entity.pdbx_description
1 polymer ?
#
loop_
_entity_poly.entity_id
_entity_poly.type
_entity_poly.pdbx_seq_one_letter_code
_entity_poly.pdbx_strand_id
1 'polypeptide(L)'
;MTDIEVDNQKLDLTLRLFADATGGSISKDILFMPRTVPEDYEEVIFHLTREGYLRESKYNFTITHKGRAFINKGGFTEQYRREKRDRYMRISSFVISIIACIAAIISCIFTFLK
;
A
#
# COMPACT_ATOMS: atom_id res chain seq x y z
N MET A 1 -12.13 -12.13 -5.59
CA MET A 1 -11.86 -10.68 -5.51
C MET A 1 -10.52 -10.51 -6.19
N THR A 2 -10.56 -10.27 -7.50
CA THR A 2 -9.37 -10.12 -8.34
C THR A 2 -8.72 -8.81 -7.95
N ASP A 3 -7.84 -8.86 -6.96
CA ASP A 3 -6.82 -7.83 -6.80
C ASP A 3 -6.11 -7.79 -8.14
N ILE A 4 -6.38 -6.75 -8.93
CA ILE A 4 -5.35 -6.32 -9.85
C ILE A 4 -4.18 -6.03 -8.92
N GLU A 5 -3.16 -6.89 -8.99
CA GLU A 5 -1.90 -6.71 -8.30
C GLU A 5 -1.19 -5.55 -9.02
N VAL A 6 -1.81 -4.36 -8.92
CA VAL A 6 -1.25 -3.12 -9.42
C VAL A 6 0.02 -2.95 -8.61
N ASP A 7 1.14 -3.21 -9.28
CA ASP A 7 2.45 -3.19 -8.66
C ASP A 7 2.61 -1.91 -7.82
N ASN A 8 2.88 -2.08 -6.52
CA ASN A 8 3.08 -0.97 -5.60
C ASN A 8 4.16 0.00 -6.12
N GLN A 9 5.13 -0.51 -6.89
CA GLN A 9 6.14 0.32 -7.56
C GLN A 9 5.53 1.18 -8.66
N LYS A 10 4.61 0.64 -9.47
CA LYS A 10 3.87 1.41 -10.48
C LYS A 10 3.01 2.49 -9.82
N LEU A 11 2.29 2.17 -8.74
CA LEU A 11 1.50 3.14 -7.98
C LEU A 11 2.38 4.29 -7.44
N ASP A 12 3.53 3.95 -6.85
CA ASP A 12 4.48 4.92 -6.33
C ASP A 12 5.10 5.78 -7.44
N LEU A 13 5.49 5.17 -8.56
CA LEU A 13 6.05 5.88 -9.70
C LEU A 13 5.05 6.88 -10.28
N THR A 14 3.80 6.43 -10.52
CA THR A 14 2.75 7.31 -11.03
C THR A 14 2.47 8.46 -10.06
N LEU A 15 2.32 8.18 -8.77
CA LEU A 15 2.06 9.24 -7.80
C LEU A 15 3.23 10.23 -7.69
N ARG A 16 4.48 9.76 -7.84
CA ARG A 16 5.69 10.61 -7.89
C ARG A 16 5.71 11.50 -9.13
N LEU A 17 5.29 11.00 -10.30
CA LEU A 17 5.15 11.84 -11.50
C LEU A 17 4.24 13.04 -11.24
N PHE A 18 3.13 12.87 -10.51
CA PHE A 18 2.29 14.00 -10.10
C PHE A 18 2.92 14.86 -9.01
N ALA A 19 3.75 14.31 -8.12
CA ALA A 19 4.42 15.11 -7.09
C ALA A 19 5.48 16.04 -7.68
N ASP A 20 6.19 15.56 -8.72
CA ASP A 20 7.29 16.23 -9.42
C ASP A 20 6.82 17.14 -10.55
N ALA A 21 5.61 16.91 -11.09
CA ALA A 21 5.00 17.79 -12.08
C ALA A 21 4.85 19.23 -11.54
N THR A 22 5.09 20.22 -12.40
CA THR A 22 4.93 21.64 -12.08
C THR A 22 3.49 21.93 -11.65
N GLY A 23 3.29 22.36 -10.41
CA GLY A 23 1.96 22.60 -9.83
C GLY A 23 1.21 21.34 -9.41
N GLY A 24 1.84 20.17 -9.52
CA GLY A 24 1.29 18.88 -9.12
C GLY A 24 0.10 18.40 -9.95
N SER A 25 -0.04 18.91 -11.17
CA SER A 25 -1.20 18.67 -12.04
C SER A 25 -0.76 18.23 -13.43
N ILE A 26 -1.41 17.23 -13.99
CA ILE A 26 -1.15 16.71 -15.33
C ILE A 26 -2.46 16.66 -16.12
N SER A 27 -2.42 17.16 -17.37
CA SER A 27 -3.59 17.19 -18.25
C SER A 27 -4.02 15.78 -18.69
N LYS A 28 -5.33 15.56 -18.81
CA LYS A 28 -5.92 14.30 -19.29
C LYS A 28 -5.44 13.96 -20.71
N ASP A 29 -5.29 14.97 -21.56
CA ASP A 29 -4.85 14.80 -22.94
C ASP A 29 -3.43 14.23 -23.04
N ILE A 30 -2.59 14.55 -22.04
CA ILE A 30 -1.21 14.05 -21.93
C ILE A 30 -1.21 12.65 -21.33
N LEU A 31 -2.01 12.42 -20.29
CA LEU A 31 -2.08 11.13 -19.58
C LEU A 31 -2.63 10.00 -20.43
N PHE A 32 -3.62 10.29 -21.28
CA PHE A 32 -4.32 9.30 -22.10
C PHE A 32 -3.96 9.39 -23.60
N MET A 33 -2.80 9.96 -23.91
CA MET A 33 -2.39 10.15 -25.30
C MET A 33 -2.12 8.79 -25.96
N PRO A 34 -2.77 8.45 -27.09
CA PRO A 34 -2.89 7.06 -27.61
C PRO A 34 -1.60 6.40 -28.12
N ARG A 35 -0.43 7.03 -27.95
CA ARG A 35 0.85 6.48 -28.42
C ARG A 35 1.71 5.82 -27.34
N THR A 36 1.37 5.95 -26.05
CA THR A 36 2.32 5.58 -24.97
C THR A 36 1.67 5.22 -23.64
N VAL A 37 0.38 4.88 -23.58
CA VAL A 37 -0.28 4.50 -22.32
C VAL A 37 -0.14 2.99 -22.12
N PRO A 38 0.55 2.51 -21.05
CA PRO A 38 0.55 1.10 -20.68
C PRO A 38 -0.88 0.62 -20.41
N GLU A 39 -1.19 -0.64 -20.76
CA GLU A 39 -2.55 -1.21 -20.64
C GLU A 39 -3.18 -1.06 -19.23
N ASP A 40 -2.37 -0.95 -18.17
CA ASP A 40 -2.84 -0.85 -16.79
C ASP A 40 -2.89 0.59 -16.24
N TYR A 41 -2.46 1.59 -17.02
CA TYR A 41 -2.22 2.94 -16.49
C TYR A 41 -3.52 3.68 -16.14
N GLU A 42 -4.58 3.44 -16.90
CA GLU A 42 -5.92 3.96 -16.58
C GLU A 42 -6.40 3.43 -15.22
N GLU A 43 -6.16 2.15 -14.96
CA GLU A 43 -6.54 1.52 -13.71
C GLU A 43 -5.75 2.06 -12.51
N VAL A 44 -4.45 2.30 -12.70
CA VAL A 44 -3.60 2.97 -11.71
C VAL A 44 -4.15 4.36 -11.37
N ILE A 45 -4.46 5.18 -12.38
CA ILE A 45 -5.01 6.53 -12.18
C ILE A 45 -6.37 6.48 -11.50
N PHE A 46 -7.23 5.54 -11.91
CA PHE A 46 -8.54 5.33 -11.30
C PHE A 46 -8.41 4.93 -9.83
N HIS A 47 -7.51 3.98 -9.52
CA HIS A 47 -7.22 3.56 -8.15
C HIS A 47 -6.74 4.75 -7.30
N LEU A 48 -5.73 5.49 -7.77
CA LEU A 48 -5.19 6.64 -7.05
C LEU A 48 -6.22 7.76 -6.84
N THR A 49 -7.14 7.94 -7.78
CA THR A 49 -8.25 8.90 -7.68
C THR A 49 -9.30 8.43 -6.68
N ARG A 50 -9.71 7.16 -6.75
CA ARG A 50 -10.68 6.55 -5.85
C ARG A 50 -10.22 6.58 -4.40
N GLU A 51 -8.94 6.30 -4.16
CA GLU A 51 -8.32 6.36 -2.83
C GLU A 51 -8.06 7.82 -2.37
N GLY A 52 -8.31 8.82 -3.22
CA GLY A 52 -8.19 10.24 -2.90
C GLY A 52 -6.76 10.79 -2.89
N TYR A 53 -5.80 10.07 -3.47
CA TYR A 53 -4.43 10.55 -3.66
C TYR A 53 -4.35 11.53 -4.83
N LEU A 54 -5.19 11.35 -5.85
CA LEU A 54 -5.40 12.28 -6.94
C LEU A 54 -6.81 12.89 -6.85
N ARG A 55 -6.95 14.11 -7.33
CA ARG A 55 -8.22 14.78 -7.58
C ARG A 55 -8.40 14.95 -9.07
N GLU A 56 -9.48 14.38 -9.58
CA GLU A 56 -9.89 14.58 -10.96
C GLU A 56 -10.60 15.93 -11.13
N SER A 57 -10.27 16.64 -12.19
CA SER A 57 -10.99 17.83 -12.67
C SER A 57 -11.41 17.60 -14.13
N LYS A 58 -12.16 18.55 -14.70
CA LYS A 58 -12.64 18.46 -16.08
C LYS A 58 -11.50 18.21 -17.09
N TYR A 59 -10.33 18.80 -16.87
CA TYR A 59 -9.22 18.78 -17.83
C TYR A 59 -7.92 18.11 -17.32
N ASN A 60 -7.78 17.89 -16.01
CA ASN A 60 -6.52 17.41 -15.43
C ASN A 60 -6.76 16.51 -14.21
N PHE A 61 -5.69 15.83 -13.79
CA PHE A 61 -5.58 15.19 -12.49
C PHE A 61 -4.54 15.94 -11.67
N THR A 62 -4.84 16.17 -10.39
CA THR A 62 -3.97 16.92 -9.49
C THR A 62 -3.68 16.12 -8.24
N ILE A 63 -2.42 16.06 -7.80
CA ILE A 63 -2.07 15.41 -6.54
C ILE A 63 -2.69 16.14 -5.36
N THR A 64 -3.32 15.39 -4.47
CA THR A 64 -3.89 15.96 -3.24
C THR A 64 -2.81 16.10 -2.17
N HIS A 65 -3.13 16.86 -1.11
CA HIS A 65 -2.28 16.87 0.09
C HIS A 65 -2.09 15.46 0.67
N LYS A 66 -3.14 14.62 0.62
CA LYS A 66 -3.06 13.21 1.04
C LYS A 66 -2.04 12.45 0.20
N GLY A 67 -2.10 12.56 -1.13
CA GLY A 67 -1.12 11.94 -2.04
C GLY A 67 0.32 12.37 -1.76
N ARG A 68 0.54 13.68 -1.61
CA ARG A 68 1.88 14.23 -1.35
C ARG A 68 2.43 13.80 0.02
N ALA A 69 1.59 13.84 1.06
CA ALA A 69 1.96 13.36 2.39
C ALA A 69 2.22 11.85 2.42
N PHE A 70 1.51 11.08 1.60
CA PHE A 70 1.65 9.64 1.49
C PHE A 70 3.02 9.24 0.89
N ILE A 71 3.43 9.89 -0.19
CA ILE A 71 4.78 9.70 -0.76
C ILE A 71 5.86 10.03 0.27
N ASN A 72 5.72 11.14 0.99
CA ASN A 72 6.68 11.55 2.02
C ASN A 72 6.80 10.52 3.17
N LYS A 73 5.77 9.69 3.39
CA LYS A 73 5.79 8.59 4.37
C LYS A 73 6.37 7.28 3.82
N GLY A 74 6.78 7.26 2.55
CA GLY A 74 7.40 6.12 1.87
C GLY A 74 6.54 5.47 0.78
N GLY A 75 5.31 5.93 0.56
CA GLY A 75 4.45 5.42 -0.51
C GLY A 75 3.88 4.00 -0.25
N PHE A 76 3.34 3.41 -1.31
CA PHE A 76 2.73 2.09 -1.32
C PHE A 76 3.75 0.99 -1.02
N THR A 77 4.98 1.12 -1.53
CA THR A 77 6.04 0.12 -1.31
C THR A 77 6.41 0.03 0.17
N GLU A 78 6.63 1.15 0.85
CA GLU A 78 6.94 1.16 2.28
C GLU A 78 5.73 0.78 3.14
N GLN A 79 4.52 1.18 2.75
CA GLN A 79 3.32 0.71 3.43
C GLN A 79 3.22 -0.82 3.38
N TYR A 80 3.37 -1.41 2.20
CA TYR A 80 3.36 -2.87 2.02
C TYR A 80 4.43 -3.55 2.88
N ARG A 81 5.64 -2.97 2.93
CA ARG A 81 6.73 -3.49 3.77
C ARG A 81 6.38 -3.46 5.26
N ARG A 82 5.74 -2.38 5.74
CA ARG A 82 5.28 -2.26 7.14
C ARG A 82 4.20 -3.29 7.45
N GLU A 83 3.20 -3.42 6.59
CA GLU A 83 2.11 -4.38 6.78
C GLU A 83 2.62 -5.82 6.81
N LYS A 84 3.58 -6.16 5.95
CA LYS A 84 4.24 -7.48 5.95
C LYS A 84 5.00 -7.73 7.25
N ARG A 85 5.74 -6.73 7.74
CA ARG A 85 6.46 -6.83 9.02
C ARG A 85 5.49 -6.99 10.20
N ASP A 86 4.42 -6.21 10.24
CA ASP A 86 3.43 -6.26 11.32
C ASP A 86 2.65 -7.57 11.32
N ARG A 87 2.40 -8.15 10.14
CA ARG A 87 1.84 -9.50 10.00
C ARG A 87 2.80 -10.56 10.53
N TYR A 88 4.09 -10.47 10.18
CA TYR A 88 5.10 -11.40 10.68
C TYR A 88 5.24 -11.33 12.20
N MET A 89 5.30 -10.12 12.77
CA MET A 89 5.34 -9.92 14.22
C MET A 89 4.13 -10.53 14.91
N ARG A 90 2.91 -10.32 14.38
CA ARG A 90 1.69 -10.96 14.91
C ARG A 90 1.79 -12.48 14.91
N ILE A 91 2.22 -13.08 13.80
CA ILE A 91 2.39 -14.54 13.70
C ILE A 91 3.41 -15.03 14.73
N SER A 92 4.56 -14.35 14.86
CA SER A 92 5.59 -14.73 15.83
C SER A 92 5.09 -14.67 17.28
N SER A 93 4.34 -13.61 17.65
CA SER A 93 3.75 -13.48 18.99
C SER A 93 2.74 -14.60 19.29
N PHE A 94 1.97 -15.01 18.29
CA PHE A 94 1.01 -16.09 18.41
C PHE A 94 1.69 -17.44 18.66
N VAL A 95 2.76 -17.73 17.92
CA VAL A 95 3.56 -18.95 18.10
C VAL A 95 4.20 -19.00 19.49
N ILE A 96 4.79 -17.89 19.96
CA ILE A 96 5.39 -17.80 21.30
C ILE A 96 4.33 -18.04 22.39
N SER A 97 3.13 -17.46 22.24
CA SER A 97 2.01 -17.66 23.17
C SER A 97 1.59 -19.13 23.26
N ILE A 98 1.53 -19.84 22.13
CA ILE A 98 1.22 -21.27 22.11
C ILE A 98 2.29 -22.08 22.85
N ILE A 99 3.58 -21.81 22.58
CA ILE A 99 4.69 -22.52 23.23
C ILE A 99 4.64 -22.28 24.75
N ALA A 100 4.42 -21.05 25.19
CA ALA A 100 4.28 -20.71 26.61
C ALA A 100 3.09 -21.43 27.26
N CYS A 101 1.95 -21.52 26.57
CA CYS A 101 0.77 -22.25 27.05
C CYS A 101 1.06 -23.74 27.24
N ILE A 102 1.73 -24.38 26.27
CA ILE A 102 2.12 -25.79 26.37
C ILE A 102 3.08 -26.01 27.55
N ALA A 103 4.09 -25.16 27.71
CA ALA A 103 5.03 -25.22 28.83
C ALA A 103 4.29 -25.10 30.19
N ALA A 104 3.33 -24.18 30.30
CA ALA A 104 2.52 -24.01 31.50
C ALA A 104 1.68 -25.26 31.80
N ILE A 105 1.05 -25.87 30.79
CA ILE A 105 0.28 -27.13 30.95
C ILE A 105 1.18 -28.25 31.47
N ILE A 106 2.36 -28.44 30.87
CA ILE A 106 3.32 -29.45 31.30
C ILE A 106 3.76 -29.21 32.75
N SER A 107 4.06 -27.96 33.12
CA SER A 107 4.45 -27.61 34.49
C SER A 107 3.32 -27.86 35.50
N CYS A 108 2.07 -27.57 35.13
CA CYS A 108 0.91 -27.89 35.95
C CYS A 108 0.78 -29.40 36.17
N ILE A 109 0.86 -30.19 35.10
CA ILE A 109 0.79 -31.66 35.18
C ILE A 109 1.89 -32.20 36.11
N PHE A 110 3.14 -31.73 35.95
CA PHE A 110 4.26 -32.16 36.78
C PHE A 110 4.09 -31.80 38.26
N THR A 111 3.45 -30.66 38.54
CA THR A 111 3.15 -30.22 39.92
C THR A 111 2.06 -31.08 40.55
N PHE A 112 1.03 -31.48 39.79
CA PHE A 112 -0.06 -32.32 40.28
C PHE A 112 0.31 -33.81 40.43
N LEU A 113 1.30 -34.28 39.67
CA LEU A 113 1.81 -35.66 39.76
C LEU A 113 2.80 -35.89 40.91
N LYS A 114 3.22 -34.82 41.58
CA LYS A 114 4.18 -34.86 42.68
C LYS A 114 3.49 -34.65 44.02
#